data_AF-A0A7S0T4N4-F1
#
_entry.id   AF-A0A7S0T4N4-F1
#
_cell.length_a   1.000
_cell.length_b   1.000
_cell.length_c   1.000
_cell.angle_alpha   90.00
_cell.angle_beta   90.00
_cell.angle_gamma   90.00
#
_symmetry.space_group_name_H-M   'P 1'
#
loop_
_entity.id
_entity.type
_entity.pdbx_description
1 polymer ?
#
loop_
_entity_poly.entity_id
_entity_poly.type
_entity_poly.pdbx_seq_one_letter_code
_entity_poly.pdbx_strand_id
1 'polypeptide(L)'
;VDESAYQRKPDHRIELTDIGKQQARDAGAALKALLGPDESVYVYVSPYMRTMQTLYEMGATFGTNRILGVREEPRMREQDFGNFQDHTMRDLKKERARFG
;
A
#
# COMPACT_ATOMS: atom_id res chain seq x y z
N VAL A 1 6.69 -6.49 -12.73
CA VAL A 1 5.55 -5.54 -12.60
C VAL A 1 5.22 -5.07 -13.99
N ASP A 2 3.98 -5.27 -14.44
CA ASP A 2 3.55 -4.85 -15.77
C ASP A 2 3.26 -3.33 -15.74
N GLU A 3 4.12 -2.55 -16.39
CA GLU A 3 4.01 -1.09 -16.45
C GLU A 3 2.80 -0.62 -17.32
N SER A 4 2.21 -1.51 -18.13
CA SER A 4 1.06 -1.17 -18.99
C SER A 4 -0.27 -1.02 -18.25
N ALA A 5 -0.36 -1.51 -17.01
CA ALA A 5 -1.56 -1.39 -16.17
C ALA A 5 -1.94 0.08 -15.88
N TYR A 6 -0.94 0.97 -15.82
CA TYR A 6 -1.12 2.41 -15.57
C TYR A 6 -1.77 3.17 -16.74
N GLN A 7 -1.81 2.59 -17.95
CA GLN A 7 -2.39 3.25 -19.13
C GLN A 7 -3.89 2.98 -19.33
N ARG A 8 -4.49 2.01 -18.60
CA ARG A 8 -5.91 1.62 -18.79
C ARG A 8 -6.79 1.70 -17.54
N LYS A 9 -6.21 1.59 -16.33
CA LYS A 9 -6.93 1.78 -15.06
C LYS A 9 -6.47 3.09 -14.41
N PRO A 10 -7.39 3.92 -13.88
CA PRO A 10 -6.99 5.07 -13.05
C PRO A 10 -6.09 4.63 -11.90
N ASP A 11 -5.03 5.38 -11.57
CA ASP A 11 -4.01 4.98 -10.58
C ASP A 11 -4.62 4.56 -9.22
N HIS A 12 -5.65 5.29 -8.77
CA HIS A 12 -6.36 5.02 -7.53
C HIS A 12 -7.09 3.66 -7.50
N ARG A 13 -7.31 3.02 -8.67
CA ARG A 13 -7.98 1.71 -8.83
C ARG A 13 -7.00 0.57 -9.11
N ILE A 14 -5.69 0.84 -9.13
CA ILE A 14 -4.70 -0.22 -9.30
C ILE A 14 -4.72 -1.11 -8.05
N GLU A 15 -4.93 -2.40 -8.29
CA GLU A 15 -5.01 -3.45 -7.29
C GLU A 15 -3.63 -4.02 -7.00
N LEU A 16 -3.49 -4.67 -5.84
CA LEU A 16 -2.34 -5.51 -5.54
C LEU A 16 -2.28 -6.70 -6.50
N THR A 17 -1.06 -7.05 -6.87
CA THR A 17 -0.76 -8.36 -7.46
C THR A 17 -0.88 -9.46 -6.40
N ASP A 18 -0.96 -10.72 -6.82
CA ASP A 18 -1.01 -11.84 -5.87
C ASP A 18 0.25 -11.92 -4.99
N ILE A 19 1.41 -11.57 -5.55
CA ILE A 19 2.66 -11.43 -4.80
C ILE A 19 2.52 -10.30 -3.75
N GLY A 20 1.97 -9.14 -4.14
CA GLY A 20 1.73 -8.03 -3.21
C GLY A 20 0.77 -8.38 -2.08
N LYS A 21 -0.27 -9.17 -2.37
CA LYS A 21 -1.17 -9.71 -1.34
C LYS A 21 -0.44 -10.64 -0.37
N GLN A 22 0.42 -11.53 -0.89
CA GLN A 22 1.22 -12.40 -0.03
C GLN A 22 2.17 -11.59 0.86
N GLN A 23 2.86 -10.59 0.30
CA GLN A 23 3.71 -9.70 1.08
C GLN A 23 2.95 -8.98 2.20
N ALA A 24 1.71 -8.53 1.92
CA ALA A 24 0.86 -7.91 2.92
C ALA A 24 0.46 -8.89 4.04
N ARG A 25 0.15 -10.14 3.71
CA ARG A 25 -0.11 -11.19 4.71
C ARG A 25 1.12 -11.48 5.58
N ASP A 26 2.29 -11.58 4.98
CA ASP A 26 3.55 -11.82 5.70
C ASP A 26 3.86 -10.64 6.64
N ALA A 27 3.64 -9.41 6.19
CA ALA A 27 3.79 -8.20 7.00
C ALA A 27 2.81 -8.17 8.18
N GLY A 28 1.55 -8.59 7.98
CA GLY A 28 0.59 -8.71 9.07
C GLY A 28 0.97 -9.79 10.08
N ALA A 29 1.47 -10.94 9.62
CA ALA A 29 1.99 -11.97 10.52
C ALA A 29 3.19 -11.46 11.36
N ALA A 30 4.10 -10.70 10.75
CA ALA A 30 5.20 -10.05 11.45
C ALA A 30 4.71 -9.02 12.48
N LEU A 31 3.74 -8.17 12.11
CA LEU A 31 3.13 -7.20 13.02
C LEU A 31 2.48 -7.89 14.22
N LYS A 32 1.77 -9.01 14.00
CA LYS A 32 1.18 -9.80 15.08
C LYS A 32 2.20 -10.29 16.10
N ALA A 33 3.40 -10.66 15.64
CA ALA A 33 4.47 -11.13 16.51
C ALA A 33 5.11 -9.98 17.32
N LEU A 34 5.01 -8.74 16.84
CA LEU A 34 5.51 -7.55 17.52
C LEU A 34 4.52 -7.01 18.57
N LEU A 35 3.21 -7.14 18.32
CA LEU A 35 2.18 -6.63 19.21
C LEU A 35 2.06 -7.51 20.48
N GLY A 36 1.98 -6.86 21.63
CA GLY A 36 1.62 -7.48 22.89
C GLY A 36 0.20 -8.07 22.87
N PRO A 37 -0.14 -8.96 23.84
CA PRO A 37 -1.43 -9.66 23.86
C PRO A 37 -2.64 -8.73 23.84
N ASP A 38 -2.55 -7.57 24.50
CA ASP A 38 -3.64 -6.59 24.62
C ASP A 38 -3.44 -5.32 23.77
N GLU A 39 -2.39 -5.29 22.94
CA GLU A 39 -2.12 -4.13 22.09
C GLU A 39 -3.01 -4.13 20.86
N SER A 40 -3.50 -2.93 20.55
CA SER A 40 -4.38 -2.65 19.43
C SER A 40 -3.83 -1.49 18.61
N VAL A 41 -4.19 -1.44 17.33
CA VAL A 41 -3.71 -0.44 16.38
C VAL A 41 -4.85 0.44 15.88
N TYR A 42 -4.55 1.71 15.63
CA TYR A 42 -5.41 2.60 14.85
C TYR A 42 -4.72 2.88 13.53
N VAL A 43 -5.41 2.61 12.43
CA VAL A 43 -4.78 2.63 11.11
C VAL A 43 -5.20 3.89 10.36
N TYR A 44 -4.21 4.62 9.86
CA TYR A 44 -4.43 5.64 8.84
C TYR A 44 -4.01 5.05 7.49
N VAL A 45 -4.84 5.19 6.46
CA VAL A 45 -4.63 4.53 5.17
C VAL A 45 -4.95 5.48 4.01
N SER A 46 -4.18 5.39 2.92
CA SER A 46 -4.51 6.11 1.70
C SER A 46 -5.79 5.53 1.07
N PRO A 47 -6.63 6.34 0.41
CA PRO A 47 -7.86 5.88 -0.24
C PRO A 47 -7.62 5.04 -1.50
N TYR A 48 -6.37 4.73 -1.87
CA TYR A 48 -6.07 3.96 -3.08
C TYR A 48 -6.31 2.46 -2.88
N MET A 49 -6.79 1.80 -3.94
CA MET A 49 -7.19 0.39 -3.87
C MET A 49 -6.04 -0.51 -3.37
N ARG A 50 -4.81 -0.29 -3.86
CA ARG A 50 -3.63 -1.02 -3.39
C ARG A 50 -3.39 -0.91 -1.88
N THR A 51 -3.53 0.28 -1.28
CA THR A 51 -3.31 0.47 0.16
C THR A 51 -4.44 -0.10 1.00
N MET A 52 -5.68 -0.01 0.51
CA MET A 52 -6.83 -0.64 1.15
C MET A 52 -6.72 -2.16 1.12
N GLN A 53 -6.28 -2.75 0.00
CA GLN A 53 -6.03 -4.18 -0.11
C GLN A 53 -4.86 -4.64 0.76
N THR A 54 -3.79 -3.86 0.87
CA THR A 54 -2.69 -4.16 1.81
C THR A 54 -3.22 -4.25 3.24
N LEU A 55 -4.01 -3.27 3.68
CA LEU A 55 -4.60 -3.28 5.01
C LEU A 55 -5.54 -4.48 5.22
N TYR A 56 -6.37 -4.81 4.23
CA TYR A 56 -7.26 -5.96 4.29
C TYR A 56 -6.48 -7.28 4.49
N GLU A 57 -5.46 -7.51 3.67
CA GLU A 57 -4.62 -8.72 3.72
C GLU A 57 -3.80 -8.80 5.01
N MET A 58 -3.29 -7.66 5.50
CA MET A 58 -2.65 -7.57 6.82
C MET A 58 -3.65 -7.93 7.93
N GLY A 59 -4.84 -7.32 7.93
CA GLY A 59 -5.86 -7.54 8.95
C GLY A 59 -6.32 -9.00 9.03
N ALA A 60 -6.35 -9.70 7.90
CA ALA A 60 -6.65 -11.14 7.84
C ALA A 60 -5.64 -12.00 8.61
N THR A 61 -4.41 -11.52 8.82
CA THR A 61 -3.35 -12.26 9.51
C THR A 61 -3.09 -11.78 10.94
N PHE A 62 -3.02 -10.45 11.17
CA PHE A 62 -2.76 -9.92 12.52
C PHE A 62 -4.00 -9.86 13.41
N GLY A 63 -5.19 -9.95 12.84
CA GLY A 63 -6.46 -10.01 13.56
C GLY A 63 -7.20 -8.68 13.53
N THR A 64 -8.36 -8.67 12.86
CA THR A 64 -9.22 -7.49 12.73
C THR A 64 -9.76 -6.99 14.07
N ASN A 65 -9.87 -7.85 15.08
CA ASN A 65 -10.26 -7.50 16.44
C ASN A 65 -9.25 -6.58 17.16
N ARG A 66 -8.02 -6.48 16.65
CA ARG A 66 -6.98 -5.58 17.17
C ARG A 66 -7.01 -4.20 16.50
N ILE A 67 -7.92 -3.95 15.56
CA ILE A 67 -8.05 -2.66 14.87
C ILE A 67 -9.10 -1.83 15.60
N LEU A 68 -8.67 -0.78 16.32
CA LEU A 68 -9.57 0.14 17.02
C LEU A 68 -10.36 1.04 16.05
N GLY A 69 -9.78 1.30 14.88
CA GLY A 69 -10.40 2.08 13.84
C GLY A 69 -9.49 2.22 12.63
N VAL A 70 -10.11 2.54 11.50
CA VAL A 70 -9.44 2.84 10.24
C VAL A 70 -9.90 4.21 9.79
N ARG A 71 -8.94 5.08 9.45
CA ARG A 71 -9.21 6.41 8.91
C ARG A 71 -8.52 6.57 7.57
N GLU A 72 -9.31 6.83 6.54
CA GLU A 72 -8.77 7.24 5.26
C GLU A 72 -8.14 8.64 5.38
N GLU A 73 -6.92 8.78 4.86
CA GLU A 73 -6.15 10.01 4.87
C GLU A 73 -5.70 10.36 3.45
N PRO A 74 -6.46 11.21 2.73
CA PRO A 74 -6.15 11.61 1.35
C PRO A 74 -4.81 12.31 1.17
N ARG A 75 -4.20 12.82 2.26
CA ARG A 75 -2.85 13.43 2.21
C ARG A 75 -1.73 12.40 2.16
N MET A 76 -2.00 11.12 2.42
CA MET A 76 -1.04 10.01 2.31
C MET A 76 -1.04 9.33 0.93
N ARG A 77 -1.67 9.95 -0.08
CA ARG A 77 -1.61 9.45 -1.44
C ARG A 77 -0.17 9.51 -1.97
N GLU A 78 0.15 8.59 -2.88
CA GLU A 78 1.40 8.61 -3.63
C GLU A 78 1.55 9.98 -4.32
N GLN A 79 2.77 10.48 -4.41
CA GLN A 79 3.06 11.71 -5.13
C GLN A 79 2.55 11.61 -6.59
N ASP A 80 1.58 12.45 -6.93
CA ASP A 80 1.04 12.54 -8.29
C ASP A 80 2.00 13.33 -9.18
N PHE A 81 2.57 12.70 -10.21
CA PHE A 81 3.49 13.36 -11.15
C PHE A 81 2.80 13.96 -12.38
N GLY A 82 1.48 14.17 -12.37
CA GLY A 82 0.74 14.70 -13.53
C GLY A 82 0.95 13.88 -14.81
N ASN A 83 0.85 14.52 -15.98
CA ASN A 83 0.96 13.90 -17.31
C ASN A 83 2.37 13.37 -17.70
N PHE A 84 3.33 13.31 -16.77
CA PHE A 84 4.70 12.84 -17.05
C PHE A 84 4.85 11.31 -17.07
N GLN A 85 3.77 10.58 -17.41
CA GLN A 85 3.76 9.12 -17.29
C GLN A 85 4.53 8.37 -18.39
N ASP A 86 4.88 8.98 -19.52
CA ASP A 86 5.25 8.19 -20.71
C ASP A 86 6.73 8.16 -21.13
N HIS A 87 7.67 8.96 -20.58
CA HIS A 87 9.07 8.84 -21.02
C HIS A 87 10.17 9.11 -19.98
N THR A 88 9.96 9.96 -18.97
CA THR A 88 11.00 10.30 -17.97
C THR A 88 10.88 9.54 -16.65
N MET A 89 9.80 8.78 -16.45
CA MET A 89 9.52 8.07 -15.19
C MET A 89 10.57 7.03 -14.81
N ARG A 90 11.22 6.37 -15.77
CA ARG A 90 12.29 5.40 -15.48
C ARG A 90 13.53 6.07 -14.90
N ASP A 91 13.89 7.23 -15.43
CA ASP A 91 15.09 7.96 -14.98
C ASP A 91 14.84 8.67 -13.66
N LEU A 92 13.66 9.26 -13.47
CA LEU A 92 13.23 9.85 -12.19
C LEU A 92 13.16 8.80 -11.06
N LYS A 93 12.69 7.58 -11.35
CA LYS A 93 12.70 6.47 -10.37
C LYS A 93 14.12 6.04 -9.99
N LYS A 94 15.06 6.01 -10.93
CA LYS A 94 16.48 5.69 -10.65
C LYS A 94 17.14 6.76 -9.79
N GLU A 95 16.89 8.03 -10.08
CA GLU A 95 17.43 9.15 -9.30
C GLU A 95 16.90 9.12 -7.86
N ARG A 96 15.62 8.77 -7.67
CA ARG A 96 15.00 8.61 -6.35
C ARG A 96 15.62 7.50 -5.50
N ALA A 97 15.91 6.33 -6.08
CA ALA A 97 16.58 5.24 -5.35
C ALA A 97 18.01 5.58 -4.88
N ARG A 98 18.60 6.64 -5.44
CA ARG A 98 19.96 7.09 -5.11
C ARG A 98 19.99 8.12 -3.97
N PHE A 99 18.92 8.87 -3.77
CA PHE A 99 18.85 9.98 -2.81
C PHE A 99 17.73 9.86 -1.77
N GLY A 100 16.86 8.85 -1.89
CA GLY A 100 15.78 8.54 -0.95
C GLY A 100 16.14 7.43 0.02
#